data_AF-A0A1V3QMN2-F1
#
_entry.id   AF-A0A1V3QMN2-F1
#
_cell.length_a   1.000
_cell.length_b   1.000
_cell.length_c   1.000
_cell.angle_alpha   90.00
_cell.angle_beta   90.00
_cell.angle_gamma   90.00
#
_symmetry.space_group_name_H-M   'P 1'
#
loop_
_entity.id
_entity.type
_entity.pdbx_description
1 polymer ?
#
loop_
_entity_poly.entity_id
_entity_poly.type
_entity_poly.pdbx_seq_one_letter_code
_entity_poly.pdbx_strand_id
1 'polypeptide(L)'
;MKYLKLIRYQNLLMLALMQLLFRYGFLNYQNIPLALNDWQYFLLVFATVMIAAGGYIINNIMDQATDNDNKPNQVVVGKSISETNAYNAYFACTVLGVGAGFYLSNVIEKPGFAAIFIIISATLYLYATSLKQMLLIGNFVVALLLAFSVIIIGIFDLLPMINPGNRIIMADLFSILLDYALFAFIINFIREIVKDLEDVNGDYNQGMNTLPIALGIGRTSKLVLVLSLIPLVMVIFYIKNYFFAFNLYIAALYALISIVAPLIYFAIKMVDAKKSQDFHHLSTVLKLIILFGLFSISIVTYNILHHA
;
A
#
# COMPACT_ATOMS: atom_id res chain seq x y z
N MET A 1 5.64 17.27 -16.17
CA MET A 1 5.04 15.92 -16.34
C MET A 1 6.04 14.77 -16.21
N LYS A 2 7.24 14.83 -16.82
CA LYS A 2 8.24 13.73 -16.79
C LYS A 2 8.62 13.25 -15.37
N TYR A 3 8.94 14.17 -14.45
CA TYR A 3 9.26 13.84 -13.06
C TYR A 3 8.09 13.26 -12.25
N LEU A 4 6.85 13.65 -12.54
CA LEU A 4 5.66 13.07 -11.88
C LEU A 4 5.47 11.60 -12.26
N LYS A 5 5.79 11.24 -13.51
CA LYS A 5 5.79 9.86 -13.98
C LYS A 5 6.92 9.06 -13.34
N LEU A 6 8.11 9.66 -13.17
CA LEU A 6 9.24 9.03 -12.49
C LEU A 6 8.90 8.58 -11.06
N ILE A 7 8.22 9.42 -10.29
CA ILE A 7 7.88 9.10 -8.89
C ILE A 7 6.56 8.31 -8.75
N ARG A 8 5.90 7.96 -9.86
CA ARG A 8 4.58 7.33 -9.88
C ARG A 8 3.56 8.07 -8.99
N TYR A 9 3.41 9.38 -9.24
CA TYR A 9 2.68 10.32 -8.36
C TYR A 9 1.28 9.86 -7.92
N GLN A 10 0.54 9.12 -8.76
CA GLN A 10 -0.79 8.60 -8.40
C GLN A 10 -0.74 7.66 -7.18
N ASN A 11 0.30 6.83 -7.07
CA ASN A 11 0.44 5.92 -5.93
C ASN A 11 0.85 6.70 -4.67
N LEU A 12 1.69 7.73 -4.83
CA LEU A 12 2.08 8.61 -3.72
C LEU A 12 0.90 9.44 -3.20
N LEU A 13 0.03 9.91 -4.09
CA LEU A 13 -1.21 10.57 -3.69
C LEU A 13 -2.14 9.63 -2.93
N MET A 14 -2.24 8.37 -3.35
CA MET A 14 -3.05 7.37 -2.65
C MET A 14 -2.47 7.04 -1.26
N LEU A 15 -1.14 6.97 -1.14
CA LEU A 15 -0.43 6.81 0.14
C LEU A 15 -0.70 7.99 1.08
N ALA A 16 -0.55 9.21 0.59
CA ALA A 16 -0.83 10.42 1.37
C ALA A 16 -2.30 10.49 1.79
N LEU A 17 -3.21 10.24 0.84
CA LEU A 17 -4.65 10.21 1.09
C LEU A 17 -5.02 9.19 2.17
N MET A 18 -4.45 7.98 2.10
CA MET A 18 -4.67 6.96 3.12
C MET A 18 -4.32 7.50 4.51
N GLN A 19 -3.12 8.04 4.69
CA GLN A 19 -2.69 8.52 6.01
C GLN A 19 -3.60 9.65 6.50
N LEU A 20 -3.93 10.59 5.63
CA LEU A 20 -4.85 11.69 5.96
C LEU A 20 -6.26 11.20 6.33
N LEU A 21 -6.82 10.19 5.64
CA LEU A 21 -8.13 9.62 5.96
C LEU A 21 -8.13 8.90 7.30
N PHE A 22 -7.07 8.16 7.63
CA PHE A 22 -6.96 7.52 8.95
C PHE A 22 -6.84 8.54 10.08
N ARG A 23 -6.06 9.60 9.87
CA ARG A 23 -5.90 10.66 10.89
C ARG A 23 -7.17 11.49 11.06
N TYR A 24 -7.54 12.21 10.00
CA TYR A 24 -8.59 13.22 10.07
C TYR A 24 -9.99 12.64 9.83
N GLY A 25 -10.09 11.49 9.17
CA GLY A 25 -11.35 10.81 8.92
C GLY A 25 -11.71 9.74 9.94
N PHE A 26 -10.82 9.41 10.89
CA PHE A 26 -11.07 8.40 11.92
C PHE A 26 -10.52 8.77 13.29
N LEU A 27 -9.18 8.86 13.47
CA LEU A 27 -8.56 9.04 14.79
C LEU A 27 -8.98 10.32 15.51
N ASN A 28 -9.12 11.43 14.78
CA ASN A 28 -9.59 12.70 15.38
C ASN A 28 -11.00 12.62 15.96
N TYR A 29 -11.82 11.66 15.53
CA TYR A 29 -13.19 11.46 16.03
C TYR A 29 -13.26 10.51 17.24
N GLN A 30 -12.14 9.94 17.69
CA GLN A 30 -12.13 8.94 18.76
C GLN A 30 -11.96 9.55 20.17
N ASN A 31 -11.94 10.87 20.31
CA ASN A 31 -11.76 11.59 21.59
C ASN A 31 -10.54 11.13 22.42
N ILE A 32 -9.44 10.78 21.75
CA ILE A 32 -8.19 10.37 22.39
C ILE A 32 -7.08 11.42 22.20
N PRO A 33 -6.12 11.52 23.13
CA PRO A 33 -4.91 12.30 22.89
C PRO A 33 -4.08 11.64 21.80
N LEU A 34 -3.52 12.45 20.92
CA LEU A 34 -2.70 12.02 19.80
C LEU A 34 -1.33 12.67 19.90
N ALA A 35 -0.27 11.94 19.56
CA ALA A 35 1.10 12.38 19.83
C ALA A 35 1.54 13.56 18.95
N LEU A 36 1.12 13.55 17.68
CA LEU A 36 1.55 14.55 16.70
C LEU A 36 0.51 15.66 16.58
N ASN A 37 0.96 16.91 16.47
CA ASN A 37 0.12 18.00 15.98
C ASN A 37 -0.01 17.93 14.44
N ASP A 38 -0.88 18.75 13.85
CA ASP A 38 -1.15 18.72 12.40
C ASP A 38 0.12 18.90 11.55
N TRP A 39 1.00 19.84 11.92
CA TRP A 39 2.26 20.05 11.21
C TRP A 39 3.19 18.85 11.27
N GLN A 40 3.35 18.25 12.46
CA GLN A 40 4.15 17.06 12.66
C GLN A 40 3.54 15.85 11.92
N TYR A 41 2.21 15.76 11.87
CA TYR A 41 1.53 14.74 11.10
C TYR A 41 1.74 14.92 9.59
N PHE A 42 1.65 16.15 9.07
CA PHE A 42 2.00 16.41 7.67
C PHE A 42 3.46 16.07 7.37
N LEU A 43 4.36 16.28 8.33
CA LEU A 43 5.75 15.86 8.20
C LEU A 43 5.91 14.33 8.18
N LEU A 44 5.06 13.58 8.91
CA LEU A 44 5.03 12.12 8.84
C LEU A 44 4.59 11.65 7.45
N VAL A 45 3.54 12.26 6.91
CA VAL A 45 3.05 12.00 5.53
C VAL A 45 4.12 12.37 4.50
N PHE A 46 4.80 13.50 4.70
CA PHE A 46 5.91 13.89 3.83
C PHE A 46 7.04 12.87 3.88
N ALA A 47 7.41 12.39 5.07
CA ALA A 47 8.47 11.39 5.24
C ALA A 47 8.16 10.09 4.50
N THR A 48 6.94 9.56 4.66
CA THR A 48 6.50 8.33 3.98
C THR A 48 6.45 8.49 2.46
N VAL A 49 5.91 9.62 1.98
CA VAL A 49 5.82 9.93 0.54
C VAL A 49 7.20 10.09 -0.08
N MET A 50 8.13 10.77 0.58
CA MET A 50 9.50 10.94 0.08
C MET A 50 10.25 9.61 0.00
N ILE A 51 10.14 8.75 1.02
CA ILE A 51 10.77 7.42 0.99
C ILE A 51 10.15 6.54 -0.12
N ALA A 52 8.82 6.54 -0.26
CA ALA A 52 8.15 5.80 -1.34
C ALA A 52 8.53 6.36 -2.72
N ALA A 53 8.68 7.68 -2.87
CA ALA A 53 9.14 8.32 -4.10
C ALA A 53 10.56 7.88 -4.45
N GLY A 54 11.48 7.86 -3.46
CA GLY A 54 12.82 7.31 -3.60
C GLY A 54 12.78 5.85 -4.08
N GLY A 55 11.96 5.02 -3.44
CA GLY A 55 11.71 3.63 -3.84
C GLY A 55 11.28 3.49 -5.30
N TYR A 56 10.33 4.31 -5.77
CA TYR A 56 9.91 4.29 -7.17
C TYR A 56 10.98 4.78 -8.14
N ILE A 57 11.78 5.78 -7.75
CA ILE A 57 12.87 6.29 -8.59
C ILE A 57 13.94 5.20 -8.78
N ILE A 58 14.41 4.59 -7.69
CA ILE A 58 15.44 3.54 -7.79
C ILE A 58 14.91 2.32 -8.55
N ASN A 59 13.64 1.97 -8.37
CA ASN A 59 13.00 0.90 -9.15
C ASN A 59 13.07 1.20 -10.65
N ASN A 60 12.64 2.40 -11.07
CA ASN A 60 12.68 2.80 -12.47
C ASN A 60 14.10 2.92 -13.05
N ILE A 61 15.12 3.18 -12.21
CA ILE A 61 16.53 3.15 -12.65
C ILE A 61 16.95 1.71 -12.96
N MET A 62 16.57 0.76 -12.10
CA MET A 62 16.94 -0.65 -12.21
C MET A 62 16.08 -1.44 -13.22
N ASP A 63 14.89 -0.95 -13.57
CA ASP A 63 13.91 -1.62 -14.45
C ASP A 63 14.01 -1.18 -15.91
N GLN A 64 14.99 -0.37 -16.30
CA GLN A 64 15.05 0.21 -17.66
C GLN A 64 14.96 -0.83 -18.78
N ALA A 65 15.60 -2.00 -18.63
CA ALA A 65 15.54 -3.08 -19.62
C ALA A 65 14.15 -3.75 -19.63
N THR A 66 13.67 -4.22 -18.48
CA THR A 66 12.37 -4.88 -18.32
C THR A 66 11.21 -3.99 -18.76
N ASP A 67 11.22 -2.70 -18.39
CA ASP A 67 10.19 -1.75 -18.78
C ASP A 67 10.24 -1.41 -20.28
N ASN A 68 11.39 -1.49 -20.94
CA ASN A 68 11.46 -1.32 -22.40
C ASN A 68 10.79 -2.50 -23.13
N ASP A 69 10.87 -3.71 -22.60
CA ASP A 69 10.23 -4.90 -23.17
C ASP A 69 8.72 -4.90 -22.92
N ASN A 70 8.30 -4.66 -21.67
CA ASN A 70 6.90 -4.72 -21.27
C ASN A 70 6.12 -3.46 -21.66
N LYS A 71 6.68 -2.28 -21.40
CA LYS A 71 5.97 -0.99 -21.43
C LYS A 71 6.88 0.13 -21.96
N PRO A 72 7.36 0.08 -23.22
CA PRO A 72 8.38 1.00 -23.74
C PRO A 72 7.99 2.49 -23.68
N ASN A 73 6.69 2.78 -23.73
CA ASN A 73 6.14 4.14 -23.62
C ASN A 73 6.12 4.66 -22.16
N GLN A 74 6.33 3.80 -21.18
CA GLN A 74 6.35 4.13 -19.76
C GLN A 74 7.75 4.45 -19.22
N VAL A 75 8.81 4.00 -19.90
CA VAL A 75 10.21 4.26 -19.54
C VAL A 75 10.52 5.76 -19.52
N VAL A 76 11.00 6.24 -18.36
CA VAL A 76 11.35 7.65 -18.14
C VAL A 76 12.86 7.86 -18.05
N VAL A 77 13.54 7.00 -17.29
CA VAL A 77 15.01 7.01 -17.11
C VAL A 77 15.68 6.54 -18.39
N GLY A 78 16.81 7.14 -18.77
CA GLY A 78 17.54 6.83 -20.00
C GLY A 78 16.93 7.43 -21.28
N LYS A 79 15.61 7.72 -21.30
CA LYS A 79 14.94 8.39 -22.43
C LYS A 79 14.75 9.89 -22.22
N SER A 80 14.12 10.25 -21.11
CA SER A 80 13.62 11.62 -20.88
C SER A 80 14.25 12.31 -19.68
N ILE A 81 14.83 11.52 -18.76
CA ILE A 81 15.60 11.94 -17.60
C ILE A 81 16.88 11.10 -17.61
N SER A 82 18.04 11.75 -17.45
CA SER A 82 19.33 11.04 -17.35
C SER A 82 19.42 10.22 -16.05
N GLU A 83 20.20 9.15 -16.07
CA GLU A 83 20.45 8.32 -14.88
C GLU A 83 21.01 9.15 -13.72
N THR A 84 21.96 10.05 -13.99
CA THR A 84 22.53 10.96 -12.98
C THR A 84 21.44 11.78 -12.28
N ASN A 85 20.50 12.34 -13.03
CA ASN A 85 19.41 13.13 -12.46
C ASN A 85 18.43 12.25 -11.68
N ALA A 86 18.21 11.01 -12.12
CA ALA A 86 17.39 10.05 -11.39
C ALA A 86 18.04 9.64 -10.06
N TYR A 87 19.34 9.35 -10.04
CA TYR A 87 20.08 9.05 -8.80
C TYR A 87 20.11 10.25 -7.84
N ASN A 88 20.29 11.47 -8.35
CA ASN A 88 20.22 12.69 -7.54
C ASN A 88 18.83 12.87 -6.91
N ALA A 89 17.76 12.61 -7.67
CA ALA A 89 16.39 12.67 -7.16
C ALA A 89 16.12 11.57 -6.13
N TYR A 90 16.60 10.34 -6.36
CA TYR A 90 16.54 9.24 -5.39
C TYR A 90 17.20 9.65 -4.07
N PHE A 91 18.44 10.15 -4.12
CA PHE A 91 19.19 10.56 -2.95
C PHE A 91 18.47 11.68 -2.18
N ALA A 92 17.99 12.70 -2.90
CA ALA A 92 17.24 13.80 -2.29
C ALA A 92 15.97 13.31 -1.57
N CYS A 93 15.16 12.47 -2.23
CA CYS A 93 13.95 11.90 -1.65
C CYS A 93 14.26 11.04 -0.41
N THR A 94 15.25 10.15 -0.48
CA THR A 94 15.64 9.30 0.65
C THR A 94 16.15 10.12 1.84
N VAL A 95 17.04 11.09 1.61
CA VAL A 95 17.59 11.92 2.69
C VAL A 95 16.52 12.78 3.34
N LEU A 96 15.64 13.41 2.54
CA LEU A 96 14.54 14.22 3.07
C LEU A 96 13.56 13.38 3.87
N GLY A 97 13.20 12.19 3.37
CA GLY A 97 12.25 11.32 4.05
C GLY A 97 12.80 10.73 5.36
N VAL A 98 14.04 10.23 5.34
CA VAL A 98 14.71 9.72 6.55
C VAL A 98 15.00 10.84 7.54
N GLY A 99 15.40 12.03 7.07
CA GLY A 99 15.64 13.20 7.93
C GLY A 99 14.38 13.69 8.62
N ALA A 100 13.25 13.77 7.90
CA ALA A 100 11.95 14.08 8.49
C ALA A 100 11.52 13.03 9.52
N GLY A 101 11.74 11.75 9.22
CA GLY A 101 11.48 10.64 10.13
C GLY A 101 12.32 10.70 11.41
N PHE A 102 13.62 11.00 11.28
CA PHE A 102 14.52 11.19 12.42
C PHE A 102 14.05 12.34 13.32
N TYR A 103 13.67 13.49 12.73
CA TYR A 103 13.11 14.60 13.49
C TYR A 103 11.86 14.17 14.27
N LEU A 104 10.91 13.50 13.61
CA LEU A 104 9.67 13.05 14.25
C LEU A 104 9.91 12.05 15.38
N SER A 105 10.84 11.11 15.22
CA SER A 105 11.20 10.16 16.27
C SER A 105 11.73 10.84 17.53
N ASN A 106 12.46 11.94 17.40
CA ASN A 106 12.90 12.74 18.54
C ASN A 106 11.76 13.57 19.15
N VAL A 107 10.87 14.11 18.33
CA VAL A 107 9.68 14.86 18.77
C VAL A 107 8.77 14.01 19.67
N ILE A 108 8.58 12.73 19.35
CA ILE A 108 7.76 11.81 20.17
C ILE A 108 8.54 11.13 21.29
N GLU A 109 9.77 11.58 21.57
CA GLU A 109 10.67 11.03 22.61
C GLU A 109 10.99 9.53 22.42
N LYS A 110 10.99 9.06 21.17
CA LYS A 110 11.35 7.68 20.78
C LYS A 110 12.43 7.70 19.69
N PRO A 111 13.66 8.14 19.96
CA PRO A 111 14.70 8.27 18.93
C PRO A 111 15.00 6.95 18.20
N GLY A 112 14.83 5.81 18.87
CA GLY A 112 14.97 4.49 18.24
C GLY A 112 14.00 4.22 17.08
N PHE A 113 12.86 4.92 17.00
CA PHE A 113 11.92 4.79 15.90
C PHE A 113 12.47 5.36 14.58
N ALA A 114 13.55 6.14 14.60
CA ALA A 114 14.21 6.61 13.38
C ALA A 114 14.72 5.43 12.53
N ALA A 115 15.06 4.32 13.17
CA ALA A 115 15.47 3.08 12.49
C ALA A 115 14.40 2.56 11.52
N ILE A 116 13.11 2.81 11.78
CA ILE A 116 12.00 2.38 10.91
C ILE A 116 12.16 2.97 9.51
N PHE A 117 12.40 4.28 9.41
CA PHE A 117 12.55 4.96 8.12
C PHE A 117 13.81 4.52 7.38
N ILE A 118 14.91 4.29 8.10
CA ILE A 118 16.16 3.79 7.55
C ILE A 118 15.95 2.38 6.98
N ILE A 119 15.34 1.48 7.76
CA ILE A 119 15.07 0.10 7.35
C ILE A 119 14.16 0.08 6.13
N ILE A 120 13.06 0.84 6.12
CA ILE A 120 12.16 0.90 4.96
C ILE A 120 12.90 1.38 3.70
N SER A 121 13.70 2.45 3.81
CA SER A 121 14.47 2.95 2.67
C SER A 121 15.49 1.92 2.18
N ALA A 122 16.17 1.22 3.09
CA ALA A 122 17.11 0.16 2.75
C ALA A 122 16.40 -1.03 2.09
N THR A 123 15.24 -1.44 2.61
CA THR A 123 14.42 -2.50 2.03
C THR A 123 13.94 -2.16 0.63
N LEU A 124 13.54 -0.91 0.36
CA LEU A 124 13.18 -0.47 -0.99
C LEU A 124 14.36 -0.53 -1.97
N TYR A 125 15.55 -0.17 -1.51
CA TYR A 125 16.78 -0.30 -2.31
C TYR A 125 17.14 -1.76 -2.59
N LEU A 126 17.11 -2.62 -1.57
CA LEU A 126 17.33 -4.06 -1.70
C LEU A 126 16.28 -4.71 -2.61
N TYR A 127 15.02 -4.26 -2.51
CA TYR A 127 13.96 -4.71 -3.40
C TYR A 127 14.30 -4.43 -4.87
N ALA A 128 14.64 -3.17 -5.20
CA ALA A 128 14.92 -2.75 -6.56
C ALA A 128 16.14 -3.44 -7.18
N THR A 129 17.13 -3.80 -6.36
CA THR A 129 18.42 -4.35 -6.81
C THR A 129 18.48 -5.88 -6.80
N SER A 130 17.84 -6.56 -5.84
CA SER A 130 17.97 -8.01 -5.69
C SER A 130 16.66 -8.75 -5.44
N LEU A 131 15.79 -8.28 -4.55
CA LEU A 131 14.63 -9.08 -4.11
C LEU A 131 13.55 -9.20 -5.18
N LYS A 132 13.44 -8.25 -6.11
CA LYS A 132 12.44 -8.30 -7.20
C LYS A 132 12.61 -9.51 -8.12
N GLN A 133 13.81 -10.07 -8.21
CA GLN A 133 14.13 -11.23 -9.06
C GLN A 133 13.76 -12.56 -8.40
N MET A 134 13.35 -12.53 -7.12
CA MET A 134 12.99 -13.70 -6.34
C MET A 134 11.48 -13.96 -6.39
N LEU A 135 11.11 -15.21 -6.66
CA LEU A 135 9.77 -15.72 -6.97
C LEU A 135 8.58 -15.10 -6.23
N LEU A 136 8.63 -14.97 -4.89
CA LEU A 136 7.53 -14.39 -4.10
C LEU A 136 7.99 -13.31 -3.12
N ILE A 137 9.30 -13.20 -2.89
CA ILE A 137 9.84 -12.33 -1.86
C ILE A 137 9.66 -10.87 -2.26
N GLY A 138 9.85 -10.54 -3.54
CA GLY A 138 9.60 -9.19 -4.04
C GLY A 138 8.15 -8.74 -3.82
N ASN A 139 7.17 -9.56 -4.23
CA ASN A 139 5.75 -9.26 -4.07
C ASN A 139 5.37 -9.11 -2.59
N PHE A 140 5.88 -9.99 -1.74
CA PHE A 140 5.65 -9.96 -0.29
C PHE A 140 6.19 -8.67 0.34
N VAL A 141 7.43 -8.29 0.01
CA VAL A 141 8.08 -7.09 0.54
C VAL A 141 7.30 -5.82 0.14
N VAL A 142 6.91 -5.69 -1.12
CA VAL A 142 6.14 -4.51 -1.58
C VAL A 142 4.79 -4.43 -0.90
N ALA A 143 4.08 -5.56 -0.77
CA ALA A 143 2.83 -5.63 -0.04
C ALA A 143 2.99 -5.29 1.45
N LEU A 144 4.05 -5.78 2.09
CA LEU A 144 4.36 -5.51 3.48
C LEU A 144 4.66 -4.04 3.72
N LEU A 145 5.47 -3.41 2.86
CA LEU A 145 5.78 -1.98 2.96
C LEU A 145 4.54 -1.11 2.78
N LEU A 146 3.63 -1.48 1.87
CA LEU A 146 2.35 -0.78 1.71
C LEU A 146 1.49 -0.91 2.97
N ALA A 147 1.35 -2.11 3.53
CA ALA A 147 0.60 -2.32 4.76
C ALA A 147 1.22 -1.56 5.96
N PHE A 148 2.55 -1.57 6.04
CA PHE A 148 3.29 -0.88 7.09
C PHE A 148 3.06 0.63 7.08
N SER A 149 2.73 1.22 5.93
CA SER A 149 2.36 2.64 5.86
C SER A 149 1.09 3.01 6.61
N VAL A 150 0.20 2.05 6.89
CA VAL A 150 -0.95 2.21 7.80
C VAL A 150 -0.47 2.08 9.26
N ILE A 151 0.35 1.06 9.54
CA ILE A 151 0.87 0.77 10.88
C ILE A 151 1.69 1.93 11.45
N ILE A 152 2.45 2.63 10.60
CA ILE A 152 3.29 3.77 11.01
C ILE A 152 2.48 4.88 11.68
N ILE A 153 1.19 5.02 11.33
CA ILE A 153 0.26 5.96 11.98
C ILE A 153 0.10 5.56 13.45
N GLY A 154 -0.23 4.29 13.72
CA GLY A 154 -0.35 3.80 15.09
C GLY A 154 0.95 3.94 15.88
N ILE A 155 2.09 3.67 15.24
CA ILE A 155 3.41 3.75 15.89
C ILE A 155 3.77 5.17 16.33
N PHE A 156 3.54 6.17 15.48
CA PHE A 156 3.96 7.54 15.76
C PHE A 156 2.92 8.37 16.50
N ASP A 157 1.65 7.95 16.47
CA ASP A 157 0.54 8.80 16.86
C ASP A 157 -0.26 8.25 18.05
N LEU A 158 -0.34 6.91 18.17
CA LEU A 158 -1.03 6.23 19.27
C LEU A 158 -0.06 5.73 20.33
N LEU A 159 0.98 4.98 19.95
CA LEU A 159 1.90 4.36 20.91
C LEU A 159 2.52 5.33 21.93
N PRO A 160 2.97 6.55 21.55
CA PRO A 160 3.57 7.48 22.51
C PRO A 160 2.57 7.97 23.56
N MET A 161 1.26 7.93 23.27
CA MET A 161 0.20 8.43 24.16
C MET A 161 -0.43 7.35 25.04
N ILE A 162 0.06 6.11 24.98
CA ILE A 162 -0.45 5.00 25.79
C ILE A 162 -0.10 5.24 27.26
N ASN A 163 -1.13 5.23 28.10
CA ASN A 163 -1.04 5.25 29.55
C ASN A 163 -1.96 4.18 30.17
N PRO A 164 -1.84 3.87 31.47
CA PRO A 164 -2.67 2.85 32.10
C PRO A 164 -4.18 3.07 31.97
N GLY A 165 -4.63 4.33 31.84
CA GLY A 165 -6.05 4.68 31.76
C GLY A 165 -6.68 4.54 30.37
N ASN A 166 -5.89 4.67 29.29
CA ASN A 166 -6.39 4.59 27.91
C ASN A 166 -5.92 3.35 27.14
N ARG A 167 -5.14 2.45 27.78
CA ARG A 167 -4.49 1.30 27.13
C ARG A 167 -5.45 0.42 26.33
N ILE A 168 -6.65 0.17 26.86
CA ILE A 168 -7.65 -0.69 26.20
C ILE A 168 -8.12 -0.01 24.90
N ILE A 169 -8.58 1.24 24.98
CA ILE A 169 -9.05 2.00 23.81
C ILE A 169 -7.93 2.16 22.77
N MET A 170 -6.70 2.46 23.20
CA MET A 170 -5.55 2.57 22.28
C MET A 170 -5.23 1.23 21.59
N ALA A 171 -5.37 0.11 22.30
CA ALA A 171 -5.18 -1.22 21.71
C ALA A 171 -6.27 -1.55 20.69
N ASP A 172 -7.53 -1.22 20.98
CA ASP A 172 -8.65 -1.41 20.05
C ASP A 172 -8.47 -0.58 18.78
N LEU A 173 -8.11 0.70 18.90
CA LEU A 173 -7.83 1.58 17.77
C LEU A 173 -6.63 1.10 16.94
N PHE A 174 -5.57 0.64 17.61
CA PHE A 174 -4.42 0.05 16.93
C PHE A 174 -4.80 -1.26 16.21
N SER A 175 -5.69 -2.08 16.79
CA SER A 175 -6.21 -3.29 16.15
C SER A 175 -6.97 -2.97 14.86
N ILE A 176 -7.77 -1.89 14.84
CA ILE A 176 -8.43 -1.43 13.61
C ILE A 176 -7.40 -1.07 12.55
N LEU A 177 -6.32 -0.35 12.90
CA LEU A 177 -5.23 -0.06 11.95
C LEU A 177 -4.56 -1.33 11.43
N LEU A 178 -4.36 -2.34 12.29
CA LEU A 178 -3.80 -3.64 11.89
C LEU A 178 -4.72 -4.39 10.92
N ASP A 179 -6.04 -4.35 11.14
CA ASP A 179 -6.99 -5.03 10.25
C ASP A 179 -7.02 -4.40 8.86
N TYR A 180 -6.96 -3.07 8.77
CA TYR A 180 -6.79 -2.37 7.50
C TYR A 180 -5.41 -2.63 6.87
N ALA A 181 -4.34 -2.68 7.67
CA ALA A 181 -3.01 -3.02 7.18
C ALA A 181 -2.99 -4.45 6.60
N LEU A 182 -3.62 -5.41 7.26
CA LEU A 182 -3.73 -6.79 6.80
C LEU A 182 -4.55 -6.89 5.51
N PHE A 183 -5.68 -6.17 5.43
CA PHE A 183 -6.46 -6.12 4.20
C PHE A 183 -5.66 -5.52 3.03
N ALA A 184 -4.98 -4.40 3.27
CA ALA A 184 -4.14 -3.74 2.28
C ALA A 184 -2.94 -4.61 1.85
N PHE A 185 -2.34 -5.34 2.80
CA PHE A 185 -1.30 -6.33 2.55
C PHE A 185 -1.79 -7.40 1.57
N ILE A 186 -2.90 -8.06 1.88
CA ILE A 186 -3.41 -9.19 1.09
C ILE A 186 -3.80 -8.73 -0.32
N ILE A 187 -4.57 -7.64 -0.43
CA ILE A 187 -4.99 -7.12 -1.74
C ILE A 187 -3.78 -6.70 -2.57
N ASN A 188 -2.81 -6.00 -1.98
CA ASN A 188 -1.63 -5.58 -2.73
C ASN A 188 -0.72 -6.76 -3.09
N PHE A 189 -0.61 -7.77 -2.24
CA PHE A 189 0.12 -9.00 -2.55
C PHE A 189 -0.48 -9.72 -3.76
N ILE A 190 -1.81 -9.90 -3.77
CA ILE A 190 -2.53 -10.45 -4.92
C ILE A 190 -2.28 -9.58 -6.16
N ARG A 191 -2.33 -8.25 -6.01
CA ARG A 191 -2.11 -7.31 -7.10
C ARG A 191 -0.71 -7.38 -7.68
N GLU A 192 0.34 -7.55 -6.87
CA GLU A 192 1.70 -7.73 -7.38
C GLU A 192 1.80 -9.05 -8.18
N ILE A 193 1.20 -10.15 -7.73
CA ILE A 193 1.17 -11.40 -8.51
C ILE A 193 0.40 -11.23 -9.84
N VAL A 194 -0.69 -10.45 -9.84
CA VAL A 194 -1.45 -10.13 -11.07
C VAL A 194 -0.61 -9.27 -12.04
N LYS A 195 0.25 -8.38 -11.54
CA LYS A 195 1.19 -7.65 -12.41
C LYS A 195 2.25 -8.57 -12.99
N ASP A 196 2.78 -9.52 -12.22
CA ASP A 196 3.72 -10.50 -12.77
C ASP A 196 3.06 -11.30 -13.90
N LEU A 197 1.74 -11.58 -13.81
CA LEU A 197 0.97 -12.19 -14.90
C LEU A 197 0.82 -11.27 -16.12
N GLU A 198 0.68 -9.96 -15.90
CA GLU A 198 0.64 -8.93 -16.93
C GLU A 198 1.98 -8.82 -17.68
N ASP A 199 3.10 -8.92 -16.96
CA ASP A 199 4.46 -8.59 -17.38
C ASP A 199 5.34 -9.85 -17.68
N VAL A 200 4.72 -11.04 -17.72
CA VAL A 200 5.40 -12.35 -17.82
C VAL A 200 6.41 -12.48 -18.97
N ASN A 201 6.14 -11.86 -20.13
CA ASN A 201 7.02 -11.97 -21.30
C ASN A 201 8.33 -11.18 -21.13
N GLY A 202 8.25 -9.93 -20.65
CA GLY A 202 9.45 -9.15 -20.38
C GLY A 202 10.24 -9.71 -19.20
N ASP A 203 9.55 -10.20 -18.16
CA ASP A 203 10.21 -10.85 -17.03
C ASP A 203 11.00 -12.10 -17.47
N TYR A 204 10.42 -12.90 -18.38
CA TYR A 204 11.08 -14.07 -18.96
C TYR A 204 12.33 -13.69 -19.77
N ASN A 205 12.23 -12.67 -20.63
CA ASN A 205 13.35 -12.20 -21.45
C ASN A 205 14.51 -11.66 -20.61
N GLN A 206 14.22 -11.14 -19.41
CA GLN A 206 15.21 -10.62 -18.47
C GLN A 206 15.70 -11.66 -17.46
N GLY A 207 15.33 -12.94 -17.62
CA GLY A 207 15.80 -14.04 -16.78
C GLY A 207 15.26 -14.01 -15.35
N MET A 208 14.12 -13.34 -15.12
CA MET A 208 13.47 -13.31 -13.81
C MET A 208 12.77 -14.64 -13.52
N ASN A 209 12.66 -15.00 -12.24
CA ASN A 209 12.01 -16.23 -11.80
C ASN A 209 10.72 -15.93 -11.04
N THR A 210 9.76 -15.25 -11.67
CA THR A 210 8.46 -14.90 -11.06
C THR A 210 7.51 -16.10 -11.01
N LEU A 211 6.46 -16.00 -10.20
CA LEU A 211 5.49 -17.09 -10.03
C LEU A 211 4.82 -17.55 -11.36
N PRO A 212 4.42 -16.64 -12.26
CA PRO A 212 3.90 -17.02 -13.58
C PRO A 212 4.92 -17.77 -14.45
N ILE A 213 6.20 -17.46 -14.33
CA ILE A 213 7.28 -18.12 -15.07
C ILE A 213 7.50 -19.53 -14.52
N ALA A 214 7.55 -19.68 -13.19
CA ALA A 214 7.82 -20.97 -12.54
C ALA A 214 6.65 -21.96 -12.61
N LEU A 215 5.41 -21.49 -12.42
CA LEU A 215 4.21 -22.34 -12.35
C LEU A 215 3.37 -22.34 -13.64
N GLY A 216 3.60 -21.37 -14.52
CA GLY A 216 2.75 -21.07 -15.67
C GLY A 216 1.57 -20.17 -15.30
N ILE A 217 1.05 -19.46 -16.32
CA ILE A 217 -0.07 -18.51 -16.21
C ILE A 217 -1.29 -19.18 -15.59
N GLY A 218 -1.71 -20.35 -16.09
CA GLY A 218 -2.96 -20.99 -15.64
C GLY A 218 -2.96 -21.42 -14.16
N ARG A 219 -1.83 -21.92 -13.64
CA ARG A 219 -1.73 -22.30 -12.21
C ARG A 219 -1.66 -21.08 -11.32
N THR A 220 -0.93 -20.05 -11.75
CA THR A 220 -0.81 -18.79 -11.02
C THR A 220 -2.14 -18.04 -10.97
N SER A 221 -2.92 -18.03 -12.07
CA SER A 221 -4.27 -17.47 -12.07
C SER A 221 -5.20 -18.16 -11.08
N LYS A 222 -5.14 -19.50 -10.99
CA LYS A 222 -5.92 -20.26 -9.99
C LYS A 222 -5.50 -19.91 -8.56
N LEU A 223 -4.20 -19.78 -8.30
CA LEU A 223 -3.71 -19.36 -6.98
C LEU A 223 -4.23 -17.98 -6.61
N VAL A 224 -4.12 -16.99 -7.52
CA VAL A 224 -4.67 -15.64 -7.33
C VAL A 224 -6.16 -15.68 -7.00
N LEU A 225 -6.92 -16.53 -7.68
CA LEU A 225 -8.35 -16.71 -7.44
C LEU A 225 -8.63 -17.23 -6.02
N VAL A 226 -7.90 -18.26 -5.58
CA VAL A 226 -8.01 -18.78 -4.21
C VAL A 226 -7.62 -17.73 -3.17
N LEU A 227 -6.52 -17.00 -3.39
CA LEU A 227 -6.09 -15.93 -2.50
C LEU A 227 -7.11 -14.79 -2.42
N SER A 228 -7.84 -14.50 -3.51
CA SER A 228 -8.87 -13.46 -3.54
C SER A 228 -10.09 -13.75 -2.67
N LEU A 229 -10.28 -15.01 -2.24
CA LEU A 229 -11.33 -15.38 -1.29
C LEU A 229 -11.03 -14.87 0.13
N ILE A 230 -9.75 -14.72 0.49
CA ILE A 230 -9.36 -14.26 1.83
C ILE A 230 -9.90 -12.84 2.13
N PRO A 231 -9.62 -11.80 1.33
CA PRO A 231 -10.15 -10.47 1.59
C PRO A 231 -11.69 -10.42 1.49
N LEU A 232 -12.29 -11.26 0.63
CA LEU A 232 -13.74 -11.38 0.54
C LEU A 232 -14.34 -11.88 1.87
N VAL A 233 -13.79 -12.95 2.43
CA VAL A 233 -14.21 -13.50 3.73
C VAL A 233 -13.98 -12.49 4.85
N MET A 234 -12.84 -11.79 4.87
CA MET A 234 -12.56 -10.75 5.87
C MET A 234 -13.63 -9.65 5.86
N VAL A 235 -14.00 -9.13 4.68
CA VAL A 235 -14.98 -8.05 4.57
C VAL A 235 -16.38 -8.54 4.94
N ILE A 236 -16.78 -9.75 4.52
CA ILE A 236 -18.07 -10.34 4.92
C ILE A 236 -18.13 -10.57 6.43
N PHE A 237 -17.05 -11.06 7.03
CA PHE A 237 -16.93 -11.21 8.48
C PHE A 237 -17.10 -9.86 9.18
N TYR A 238 -16.47 -8.80 8.66
CA TYR A 238 -16.58 -7.46 9.20
C TYR A 238 -18.00 -6.89 9.13
N ILE A 239 -18.65 -7.05 7.98
CA ILE A 239 -20.04 -6.62 7.77
C ILE A 239 -20.96 -7.34 8.76
N LYS A 240 -20.82 -8.66 8.91
CA LYS A 240 -21.69 -9.46 9.79
C LYS A 240 -21.50 -9.15 11.27
N ASN A 241 -20.25 -9.18 11.75
CA ASN A 241 -19.97 -9.15 13.19
C ASN A 241 -19.87 -7.73 13.76
N TYR A 242 -19.55 -6.73 12.94
CA TYR A 242 -19.45 -5.35 13.41
C TYR A 242 -20.57 -4.50 12.80
N PHE A 243 -20.69 -4.42 11.47
CA PHE A 243 -21.61 -3.44 10.90
C PHE A 243 -23.08 -3.76 11.19
N PHE A 244 -23.52 -5.01 11.02
CA PHE A 244 -24.88 -5.40 11.37
C PHE A 244 -25.12 -5.43 12.88
N ALA A 245 -24.13 -5.85 13.68
CA ALA A 245 -24.26 -5.91 15.14
C ALA A 245 -24.45 -4.51 15.77
N PHE A 246 -23.84 -3.47 15.16
CA PHE A 246 -23.93 -2.08 15.61
C PHE A 246 -24.84 -1.21 14.73
N ASN A 247 -25.74 -1.80 13.95
CA ASN A 247 -26.69 -1.09 13.07
C ASN A 247 -26.06 -0.09 12.07
N LEU A 248 -24.82 -0.33 11.65
CA LEU A 248 -24.06 0.49 10.70
C LEU A 248 -24.42 0.13 9.24
N TYR A 249 -25.70 0.27 8.88
CA TYR A 249 -26.21 -0.17 7.58
C TYR A 249 -25.62 0.59 6.38
N ILE A 250 -25.26 1.87 6.54
CA ILE A 250 -24.63 2.67 5.48
C ILE A 250 -23.22 2.13 5.20
N ALA A 251 -22.44 1.84 6.25
CA ALA A 251 -21.13 1.23 6.12
C ALA A 251 -21.21 -0.18 5.50
N ALA A 252 -22.21 -0.98 5.88
CA ALA A 252 -22.47 -2.28 5.28
C ALA A 252 -22.80 -2.18 3.78
N LEU A 253 -23.71 -1.29 3.39
CA LEU A 253 -24.06 -1.08 1.99
C LEU A 253 -22.86 -0.61 1.17
N TYR A 254 -22.07 0.32 1.71
CA TYR A 254 -20.84 0.78 1.06
C TYR A 254 -19.84 -0.36 0.86
N ALA A 255 -19.55 -1.16 1.89
CA ALA A 255 -18.62 -2.27 1.79
C ALA A 255 -19.09 -3.33 0.78
N LEU A 256 -20.40 -3.61 0.72
CA LEU A 256 -20.97 -4.53 -0.27
C LEU A 256 -20.77 -4.04 -1.70
N ILE A 257 -21.08 -2.77 -1.98
CA ILE A 257 -21.03 -2.20 -3.33
C ILE A 257 -19.60 -1.91 -3.77
N SER A 258 -18.78 -1.34 -2.89
CA SER A 258 -17.48 -0.77 -3.26
C SER A 258 -16.31 -1.73 -3.03
N ILE A 259 -16.50 -2.82 -2.28
CA ILE A 259 -15.43 -3.80 -2.01
C ILE A 259 -15.86 -5.21 -2.44
N VAL A 260 -16.98 -5.72 -1.92
CA VAL A 260 -17.43 -7.10 -2.17
C VAL A 260 -17.79 -7.32 -3.65
N ALA A 261 -18.62 -6.45 -4.24
CA ALA A 261 -19.01 -6.59 -5.64
C ALA A 261 -17.81 -6.52 -6.62
N PRO A 262 -16.86 -5.56 -6.48
CA PRO A 262 -15.63 -5.55 -7.27
C PRO A 262 -14.73 -6.78 -7.04
N LEU A 263 -14.65 -7.32 -5.82
CA LEU A 263 -13.91 -8.57 -5.55
C LEU A 263 -14.54 -9.77 -6.26
N ILE A 264 -15.87 -9.88 -6.24
CA ILE A 264 -16.60 -10.92 -6.99
C ILE A 264 -16.36 -10.74 -8.49
N TYR A 265 -16.47 -9.51 -9.00
CA TYR A 265 -16.19 -9.20 -10.40
C TYR A 265 -14.75 -9.60 -10.78
N PHE A 266 -13.77 -9.25 -9.94
CA PHE A 266 -12.37 -9.66 -10.11
C PHE A 266 -12.25 -11.19 -10.19
N ALA A 267 -12.85 -11.92 -9.24
CA ALA A 267 -12.79 -13.38 -9.21
C ALA A 267 -13.40 -14.03 -10.47
N ILE A 268 -14.54 -13.53 -10.94
CA ILE A 268 -15.19 -14.02 -12.17
C ILE A 268 -14.29 -13.77 -13.38
N LYS A 269 -13.78 -12.55 -13.54
CA LYS A 269 -12.94 -12.19 -14.70
C LYS A 269 -11.57 -12.85 -14.68
N MET A 270 -11.04 -13.18 -13.50
CA MET A 270 -9.76 -13.89 -13.35
C MET A 270 -9.80 -15.31 -13.95
N VAL A 271 -10.95 -15.98 -13.96
CA VAL A 271 -11.10 -17.34 -14.54
C VAL A 271 -10.74 -17.37 -16.02
N ASP A 272 -11.18 -16.35 -16.76
CA ASP A 272 -11.04 -16.27 -18.22
C ASP A 272 -9.80 -15.49 -18.67
N ALA A 273 -9.10 -14.84 -17.76
CA ALA A 273 -7.96 -13.98 -18.05
C ALA A 273 -6.76 -14.77 -18.60
N LYS A 274 -6.31 -14.40 -19.79
CA LYS A 274 -5.17 -15.07 -20.49
C LYS A 274 -4.20 -14.09 -21.11
N LYS A 275 -4.62 -12.86 -21.38
CA LYS A 275 -3.81 -11.83 -22.05
C LYS A 275 -3.33 -10.80 -21.04
N SER A 276 -2.20 -10.16 -21.33
CA SER A 276 -1.65 -9.06 -20.53
C SER A 276 -2.69 -7.94 -20.28
N GLN A 277 -3.52 -7.61 -21.28
CA GLN A 277 -4.60 -6.63 -21.13
C GLN A 277 -5.66 -7.03 -20.09
N ASP A 278 -5.98 -8.32 -19.97
CA ASP A 278 -6.92 -8.82 -18.97
C ASP A 278 -6.34 -8.62 -17.56
N PHE A 279 -5.06 -8.96 -17.38
CA PHE A 279 -4.35 -8.79 -16.11
C PHE A 279 -4.17 -7.32 -15.75
N HIS A 280 -3.92 -6.44 -16.73
CA HIS A 280 -3.86 -5.00 -16.51
C HIS A 280 -5.20 -4.43 -15.98
N HIS A 281 -6.32 -4.86 -16.58
CA HIS A 281 -7.65 -4.49 -16.10
C HIS A 281 -7.88 -4.98 -14.68
N LEU A 282 -7.55 -6.24 -14.39
CA LEU A 282 -7.70 -6.85 -13.07
C LEU A 282 -6.82 -6.19 -12.00
N SER A 283 -5.58 -5.82 -12.33
CA SER A 283 -4.68 -5.05 -11.47
C SER A 283 -5.25 -3.65 -11.16
N THR A 284 -5.95 -3.05 -12.12
CA THR A 284 -6.65 -1.77 -11.95
C THR A 284 -7.88 -1.92 -11.04
N VAL A 285 -8.67 -3.00 -11.19
CA VAL A 285 -9.79 -3.32 -10.30
C VAL A 285 -9.31 -3.48 -8.86
N LEU A 286 -8.23 -4.22 -8.62
CA LEU A 286 -7.63 -4.34 -7.28
C LEU A 286 -7.16 -2.98 -6.73
N LYS A 287 -6.59 -2.12 -7.58
CA LYS A 287 -6.21 -0.75 -7.18
C LYS A 287 -7.43 0.07 -6.75
N LEU A 288 -8.56 -0.07 -7.44
CA LEU A 288 -9.82 0.58 -7.06
C LEU A 288 -10.39 0.03 -5.76
N ILE A 289 -10.30 -1.29 -5.54
CA ILE A 289 -10.70 -1.92 -4.27
C ILE A 289 -9.88 -1.37 -3.10
N ILE A 290 -8.57 -1.21 -3.26
CA ILE A 290 -7.73 -0.55 -2.25
C ILE A 290 -8.26 0.86 -1.99
N LEU A 291 -8.46 1.68 -3.03
CA LEU A 291 -8.94 3.05 -2.89
C LEU A 291 -10.30 3.12 -2.17
N PHE A 292 -11.26 2.27 -2.52
CA PHE A 292 -12.56 2.23 -1.85
C PHE A 292 -12.45 1.72 -0.41
N GLY A 293 -11.54 0.78 -0.13
CA GLY A 293 -11.16 0.39 1.22
C GLY A 293 -10.58 1.56 2.02
N LEU A 294 -9.80 2.46 1.41
CA LEU A 294 -9.31 3.65 2.11
C LEU A 294 -10.46 4.56 2.56
N PHE A 295 -11.44 4.81 1.69
CA PHE A 295 -12.61 5.62 2.03
C PHE A 295 -13.55 4.96 3.04
N SER A 296 -13.51 3.63 3.20
CA SER A 296 -14.42 2.94 4.11
C SER A 296 -14.22 3.39 5.57
N ILE A 297 -12.99 3.74 5.98
CA ILE A 297 -12.74 4.18 7.35
C ILE A 297 -13.53 5.45 7.70
N SER A 298 -13.59 6.41 6.78
CA SER A 298 -14.32 7.65 6.99
C SER A 298 -15.83 7.44 6.94
N ILE A 299 -16.31 6.51 6.10
CA ILE A 299 -17.73 6.16 6.02
C ILE A 299 -18.19 5.43 7.27
N VAL A 300 -17.39 4.50 7.78
CA VAL A 300 -17.64 3.82 9.05
C VAL A 300 -17.69 4.85 10.18
N THR A 301 -16.73 5.76 10.23
CA THR A 301 -16.70 6.83 11.24
C THR A 301 -17.94 7.71 11.16
N TYR A 302 -18.31 8.16 9.96
CA TYR A 302 -19.53 8.94 9.75
C TYR A 302 -20.78 8.19 10.22
N ASN A 303 -20.89 6.90 9.89
CA ASN A 303 -22.03 6.08 10.29
C ASN A 303 -22.09 5.93 11.81
N ILE A 304 -20.96 5.74 12.49
CA ILE A 304 -20.90 5.67 13.96
C ILE A 304 -21.40 6.99 14.56
N LEU A 305 -20.93 8.14 14.07
CA LEU A 305 -21.31 9.45 14.63
C LEU A 305 -22.79 9.81 14.48
N HIS A 306 -23.51 9.23 13.51
CA HIS A 306 -24.90 9.58 13.20
C HIS A 306 -25.91 8.47 13.54
N HIS A 307 -25.45 7.29 13.97
CA HIS A 307 -26.31 6.13 14.23
C HIS A 307 -25.89 5.24 15.42
N ALA A 308 -24.84 5.60 16.17
CA ALA A 308 -24.49 4.96 17.45
C ALA A 308 -25.13 5.67 18.64
#